data_AF-K7ZIG0-F1
#
_entry.id   AF-K7ZIG0-F1
#
_cell.length_a   1.000
_cell.length_b   1.000
_cell.length_c   1.000
_cell.angle_alpha   90.00
_cell.angle_beta   90.00
_cell.angle_gamma   90.00
#
_symmetry.space_group_name_H-M   'P 1'
#
loop_
_entity.id
_entity.type
_entity.pdbx_description
1 polymer ?
#
loop_
_entity_poly.entity_id
_entity_poly.type
_entity_poly.pdbx_seq_one_letter_code
_entity_poly.pdbx_strand_id
1 'polypeptide(L)'
;ASGNWKMNGDKIQIAEIVDTLRKAELDPETEVILGVPALYLEHVIRMVPAIFNVAAQNAYKVPKGAFTGEISPAMIKDIGCSWVILGHSERRAIFGETDELIAEKVAHALETGLKVIACVGESLAEREAGKTEEVVFRQVKALTNTVKEWTHIVIAYEPVWA
;
A
#
# COMPACT_ATOMS: atom_id res chain seq x y z
N ALA A 1 4.76 10.37 6.03
CA ALA A 1 4.24 9.36 6.98
C ALA A 1 3.09 8.60 6.36
N SER A 2 2.94 7.30 6.64
CA SER A 2 1.81 6.50 6.16
C SER A 2 1.05 5.85 7.32
N GLY A 3 -0.27 5.96 7.33
CA GLY A 3 -1.14 5.28 8.28
C GLY A 3 -2.02 4.25 7.57
N ASN A 4 -1.69 2.96 7.70
CA ASN A 4 -2.51 1.88 7.15
C ASN A 4 -3.60 1.47 8.14
N TRP A 5 -4.87 1.73 7.83
CA TRP A 5 -6.01 1.40 8.69
C TRP A 5 -6.29 -0.11 8.74
N LYS A 6 -5.68 -0.91 7.86
CA LYS A 6 -5.91 -2.34 7.70
C LYS A 6 -7.41 -2.62 7.56
N MET A 7 -7.91 -3.73 8.11
CA MET A 7 -9.33 -4.08 8.10
C MET A 7 -10.11 -3.42 9.26
N ASN A 8 -10.00 -2.10 9.40
CA ASN A 8 -10.71 -1.34 10.45
C ASN A 8 -11.48 -0.14 9.86
N GLY A 9 -12.56 0.23 10.54
CA GLY A 9 -13.33 1.42 10.24
C GLY A 9 -14.79 1.12 9.89
N ASP A 10 -15.64 2.04 10.33
CA ASP A 10 -16.98 2.31 9.80
C ASP A 10 -17.11 3.80 9.49
N LYS A 11 -18.24 4.23 8.90
CA LYS A 11 -18.40 5.64 8.49
C LYS A 11 -18.32 6.63 9.66
N ILE A 12 -18.71 6.24 10.88
CA ILE A 12 -18.67 7.10 12.05
C ILE A 12 -17.21 7.26 12.49
N GLN A 13 -16.49 6.16 12.67
CA GLN A 13 -15.07 6.16 13.03
C GLN A 13 -14.22 6.91 11.99
N ILE A 14 -14.52 6.72 10.70
CA ILE A 14 -13.83 7.43 9.62
C ILE A 14 -14.07 8.93 9.73
N ALA A 15 -15.31 9.37 10.00
CA ALA A 15 -15.61 10.79 10.17
C ALA A 15 -14.85 11.39 11.36
N GLU A 16 -14.73 10.68 12.48
CA GLU A 16 -13.97 11.09 13.67
C GLU A 16 -12.46 11.21 13.36
N ILE A 17 -11.90 10.24 12.65
CA ILE A 17 -10.49 10.28 12.20
C ILE A 17 -10.27 11.48 11.29
N VAL A 18 -11.15 11.70 10.30
CA VAL A 18 -11.03 12.83 9.37
C VAL A 18 -11.17 14.18 10.07
N ASP A 19 -12.07 14.30 11.04
CA ASP A 19 -12.21 15.52 11.85
C ASP A 19 -10.94 15.82 12.67
N THR A 20 -10.33 14.77 13.23
CA THR A 20 -9.04 14.88 13.91
C THR A 20 -7.95 15.35 12.94
N LEU A 21 -7.85 14.74 11.75
CA LEU A 21 -6.87 15.10 10.72
C LEU A 21 -7.04 16.54 10.22
N ARG A 22 -8.28 17.04 10.14
CA ARG A 22 -8.57 18.43 9.74
C ARG A 22 -8.06 19.47 10.73
N LYS A 23 -7.93 19.10 12.01
CA LYS A 23 -7.49 19.97 13.10
C LYS A 23 -5.99 19.84 13.38
N ALA A 24 -5.32 18.88 12.74
CA ALA A 24 -3.90 18.65 12.95
C ALA A 24 -3.06 19.76 12.31
N GLU A 25 -2.11 20.29 13.08
CA GLU A 25 -1.02 21.10 12.52
C GLU A 25 0.08 20.15 12.05
N LEU A 26 0.31 20.12 10.74
CA LEU A 26 1.30 19.26 10.10
C LEU A 26 2.40 20.12 9.49
N ASP A 27 3.62 19.57 9.51
CA ASP A 27 4.72 20.12 8.71
C ASP A 27 4.34 20.04 7.22
N PRO A 28 4.28 21.17 6.49
CA PRO A 28 3.89 21.18 5.08
C PRO A 28 4.83 20.39 4.17
N GLU A 29 6.07 20.13 4.60
CA GLU A 29 7.03 19.32 3.83
C GLU A 29 6.82 17.81 4.01
N THR A 30 5.94 17.39 4.93
CA THR A 30 5.64 15.98 5.16
C THR A 30 4.47 15.50 4.31
N GLU A 31 4.74 14.61 3.36
CA GLU A 31 3.67 13.89 2.65
C GLU A 31 3.00 12.86 3.57
N VAL A 32 1.67 12.92 3.71
CA VAL A 32 0.87 11.99 4.52
C VAL A 32 -0.01 11.12 3.63
N ILE A 33 0.01 9.80 3.86
CA ILE A 33 -0.74 8.82 3.06
C ILE A 33 -1.59 7.94 3.98
N LEU A 34 -2.89 7.80 3.68
CA LEU A 34 -3.85 7.01 4.46
C LEU A 34 -4.22 5.75 3.70
N GLY A 35 -3.86 4.57 4.20
CA GLY A 35 -4.23 3.28 3.63
C GLY A 35 -5.61 2.85 4.10
N VAL A 36 -6.60 2.85 3.20
CA VAL A 36 -8.03 2.71 3.54
C VAL A 36 -8.62 1.41 2.99
N PRO A 37 -9.51 0.69 3.73
CA PRO A 37 -10.26 -0.42 3.17
C PRO A 37 -11.00 -0.03 1.89
N ALA A 38 -10.96 -0.90 0.88
CA ALA A 38 -11.51 -0.61 -0.44
C ALA A 38 -12.97 -0.13 -0.44
N LEU A 39 -13.80 -0.67 0.48
CA LEU A 39 -15.21 -0.29 0.63
C LEU A 39 -15.42 1.19 1.02
N TYR A 40 -14.43 1.83 1.62
CA TYR A 40 -14.51 3.22 2.08
C TYR A 40 -13.58 4.16 1.30
N LEU A 41 -12.88 3.67 0.28
CA LEU A 41 -11.82 4.42 -0.39
C LEU A 41 -12.34 5.72 -1.01
N GLU A 42 -13.39 5.63 -1.83
CA GLU A 42 -14.02 6.82 -2.44
C GLU A 42 -14.63 7.76 -1.39
N HIS A 43 -15.22 7.21 -0.34
CA HIS A 43 -15.81 8.00 0.75
C HIS A 43 -14.75 8.85 1.46
N VAL A 44 -13.60 8.25 1.79
CA VAL A 44 -12.49 8.96 2.44
C VAL A 44 -11.89 10.01 1.51
N ILE A 45 -11.66 9.69 0.23
CA ILE A 45 -11.14 10.64 -0.77
C ILE A 45 -11.97 11.93 -0.82
N ARG A 46 -13.30 11.80 -0.77
CA ARG A 46 -14.21 12.95 -0.79
C ARG A 46 -14.24 13.75 0.52
N MET A 47 -13.76 13.17 1.62
CA MET A 47 -13.85 13.75 2.95
C MET A 47 -12.54 14.33 3.47
N VAL A 48 -11.39 13.74 3.12
CA VAL A 48 -10.10 14.20 3.63
C VAL A 48 -9.66 15.52 2.98
N PRO A 49 -8.99 16.41 3.72
CA PRO A 49 -8.34 17.58 3.11
C PRO A 49 -7.35 17.18 2.02
N ALA A 50 -7.22 18.04 0.99
CA ALA A 50 -6.37 17.77 -0.17
C ALA A 50 -4.87 17.61 0.13
N ILE A 51 -4.42 18.01 1.33
CA ILE A 51 -3.04 17.79 1.80
C ILE A 51 -2.76 16.31 2.13
N PHE A 52 -3.79 15.49 2.34
CA PHE A 52 -3.65 14.07 2.60
C PHE A 52 -3.81 13.28 1.31
N ASN A 53 -2.89 12.34 1.09
CA ASN A 53 -3.07 11.31 0.09
C ASN A 53 -3.87 10.13 0.66
N VAL A 54 -4.57 9.43 -0.21
CA VAL A 54 -5.30 8.20 0.13
C VAL A 54 -4.73 7.07 -0.72
N ALA A 55 -4.55 5.90 -0.12
CA ALA A 55 -4.05 4.69 -0.75
C ALA A 55 -5.04 3.53 -0.60
N ALA A 56 -5.21 2.76 -1.69
CA ALA A 56 -5.78 1.43 -1.59
C ALA A 56 -4.80 0.49 -0.87
N GLN A 57 -5.32 -0.53 -0.16
CA GLN A 57 -4.49 -1.45 0.62
C GLN A 57 -3.99 -2.67 -0.15
N ASN A 58 -4.48 -2.89 -1.38
CA ASN A 58 -4.04 -3.92 -2.31
C ASN A 58 -4.60 -3.61 -3.72
N ALA A 59 -3.97 -4.16 -4.75
CA ALA A 59 -4.50 -4.20 -6.11
C ALA A 59 -3.96 -5.44 -6.84
N TYR A 60 -4.61 -5.81 -7.95
CA TYR A 60 -4.18 -6.95 -8.74
C TYR A 60 -3.26 -6.57 -9.91
N LYS A 61 -2.59 -7.57 -10.48
CA LYS A 61 -1.49 -7.42 -11.46
C LYS A 61 -1.93 -7.20 -12.92
N VAL A 62 -3.23 -7.14 -13.19
CA VAL A 62 -3.79 -6.98 -14.53
C VAL A 62 -5.00 -6.04 -14.51
N PRO A 63 -5.34 -5.38 -15.63
CA PRO A 63 -6.35 -4.32 -15.63
C PRO A 63 -7.78 -4.83 -15.39
N LYS A 64 -8.09 -6.05 -15.83
CA LYS A 64 -9.40 -6.72 -15.71
C LYS A 64 -9.28 -8.21 -16.02
N GLY A 65 -10.26 -8.99 -15.58
CA GLY A 65 -10.38 -10.42 -15.89
C GLY A 65 -11.27 -11.15 -14.91
N ALA A 66 -11.24 -12.49 -14.97
CA ALA A 66 -11.99 -13.37 -14.06
C ALA A 66 -11.29 -13.50 -12.69
N PHE A 67 -11.21 -12.39 -11.95
CA PHE A 67 -10.57 -12.29 -10.62
C PHE A 67 -11.58 -11.80 -9.58
N THR A 68 -12.61 -12.59 -9.32
CA THR A 68 -13.68 -12.24 -8.39
C THR A 68 -13.13 -11.84 -7.02
N GLY A 69 -13.46 -10.62 -6.58
CA GLY A 69 -13.03 -10.08 -5.28
C GLY A 69 -11.81 -9.16 -5.35
N GLU A 70 -11.05 -9.18 -6.46
CA GLU A 70 -9.92 -8.28 -6.65
C GLU A 70 -10.35 -6.94 -7.27
N ILE A 71 -9.53 -5.91 -7.03
CA ILE A 71 -9.65 -4.59 -7.66
C ILE A 71 -8.39 -4.29 -8.47
N SER A 72 -8.54 -3.56 -9.59
CA SER A 72 -7.40 -3.19 -10.43
C SER A 72 -6.90 -1.77 -10.17
N PRO A 73 -5.63 -1.47 -10.48
CA PRO A 73 -5.09 -0.11 -10.41
C PRO A 73 -5.92 0.93 -11.19
N ALA A 74 -6.51 0.52 -12.32
CA ALA A 74 -7.40 1.38 -13.09
C ALA A 74 -8.68 1.77 -12.31
N MET A 75 -9.28 0.84 -11.56
CA MET A 75 -10.46 1.12 -10.72
C MET A 75 -10.10 2.07 -9.56
N ILE A 76 -8.91 1.89 -8.97
CA ILE A 76 -8.42 2.77 -7.89
C ILE A 76 -8.25 4.20 -8.42
N LYS A 77 -7.67 4.36 -9.62
CA LYS A 77 -7.49 5.67 -10.25
C LYS A 77 -8.81 6.34 -10.63
N ASP A 78 -9.79 5.57 -11.09
CA ASP A 78 -11.11 6.05 -11.52
C ASP A 78 -11.82 6.84 -10.42
N ILE A 79 -11.69 6.41 -9.16
CA ILE A 79 -12.28 7.09 -8.00
C ILE A 79 -11.40 8.21 -7.41
N GLY A 80 -10.34 8.60 -8.12
CA GLY A 80 -9.45 9.72 -7.73
C GLY A 80 -8.36 9.35 -6.72
N CYS A 81 -8.13 8.07 -6.45
CA CYS A 81 -7.02 7.61 -5.60
C CYS A 81 -5.72 7.56 -6.41
N SER A 82 -4.61 7.95 -5.78
CA SER A 82 -3.30 8.05 -6.43
C SER A 82 -2.25 7.08 -5.88
N TRP A 83 -2.56 6.33 -4.82
CA TRP A 83 -1.63 5.45 -4.15
C TRP A 83 -2.17 4.03 -3.95
N VAL A 84 -1.27 3.06 -3.85
CA VAL A 84 -1.58 1.70 -3.41
C VAL A 84 -0.46 1.12 -2.55
N ILE A 85 -0.83 0.38 -1.51
CA ILE A 85 0.09 -0.41 -0.68
C ILE A 85 0.17 -1.82 -1.28
N LEU A 86 1.38 -2.31 -1.54
CA LEU A 86 1.62 -3.63 -2.12
C LEU A 86 2.71 -4.37 -1.37
N GLY A 87 2.52 -5.67 -1.19
CA GLY A 87 3.46 -6.52 -0.47
C GLY A 87 3.49 -6.35 1.04
N HIS A 88 2.43 -5.78 1.63
CA HIS A 88 2.27 -5.70 3.09
C HIS A 88 2.45 -7.09 3.72
N SER A 89 3.06 -7.14 4.90
CA SER A 89 3.42 -8.39 5.58
C SER A 89 2.25 -9.37 5.74
N GLU A 90 1.06 -8.87 6.08
CA GLU A 90 -0.18 -9.66 6.17
C GLU A 90 -0.53 -10.35 4.84
N ARG A 91 -0.32 -9.69 3.70
CA ARG A 91 -0.58 -10.26 2.36
C ARG A 91 0.40 -11.36 2.02
N ARG A 92 1.67 -11.19 2.41
CA ARG A 92 2.72 -12.21 2.25
C ARG A 92 2.46 -13.43 3.16
N ALA A 93 2.29 -13.20 4.45
CA ALA A 93 2.24 -14.24 5.47
C ALA A 93 0.89 -14.98 5.52
N ILE A 94 -0.23 -14.26 5.46
CA ILE A 94 -1.57 -14.84 5.63
C ILE A 94 -2.15 -15.30 4.29
N PHE A 95 -1.91 -14.52 3.23
CA PHE A 95 -2.52 -14.76 1.92
C PHE A 95 -1.54 -15.34 0.88
N GLY A 96 -0.28 -15.57 1.27
CA GLY A 96 0.69 -16.29 0.46
C GLY A 96 1.17 -15.53 -0.79
N GLU A 97 1.13 -14.20 -0.79
CA GLU A 97 1.62 -13.43 -1.93
C GLU A 97 3.14 -13.50 -2.06
N THR A 98 3.62 -14.02 -3.20
CA THR A 98 5.04 -14.22 -3.47
C THR A 98 5.74 -12.93 -3.91
N ASP A 99 7.07 -12.93 -3.84
CA ASP A 99 7.90 -11.80 -4.28
C ASP A 99 7.66 -11.45 -5.76
N GLU A 100 7.48 -12.47 -6.61
CA GLU A 100 7.19 -12.31 -8.03
C GLU A 100 5.80 -11.71 -8.27
N LEU A 101 4.77 -12.22 -7.57
CA LEU A 101 3.42 -11.68 -7.71
C LEU A 101 3.38 -10.21 -7.28
N ILE A 102 4.07 -9.86 -6.20
CA ILE A 102 4.14 -8.48 -5.72
C ILE A 102 4.89 -7.61 -6.73
N ALA A 103 6.00 -8.08 -7.29
CA ALA A 103 6.72 -7.36 -8.35
C ALA A 103 5.87 -7.11 -9.60
N GLU A 104 5.02 -8.07 -10.00
CA GLU A 104 4.05 -7.90 -11.08
C GLU A 104 2.96 -6.87 -10.74
N LYS A 105 2.41 -6.92 -9.52
CA LYS A 105 1.43 -5.94 -9.03
C LYS A 105 2.01 -4.52 -8.99
N VAL A 106 3.24 -4.36 -8.49
CA VAL A 106 3.93 -3.06 -8.41
C VAL A 106 4.15 -2.49 -9.81
N ALA A 107 4.67 -3.29 -10.74
CA ALA A 107 4.87 -2.86 -12.11
C ALA A 107 3.55 -2.40 -12.76
N HIS A 108 2.48 -3.20 -12.62
CA HIS A 108 1.19 -2.84 -13.20
C HIS A 108 0.59 -1.57 -12.57
N ALA A 109 0.71 -1.39 -11.25
CA ALA A 109 0.25 -0.17 -10.59
C ALA A 109 0.96 1.08 -11.14
N LEU A 110 2.28 1.02 -11.29
CA LEU A 110 3.09 2.12 -11.86
C LEU A 110 2.73 2.42 -13.32
N GLU A 111 2.49 1.39 -14.14
CA GLU A 111 2.05 1.55 -15.55
C GLU A 111 0.73 2.33 -15.68
N THR A 112 -0.16 2.20 -14.69
CA THR A 112 -1.41 2.97 -14.65
C THR A 112 -1.25 4.37 -14.06
N GLY A 113 -0.06 4.73 -13.60
CA GLY A 113 0.26 6.02 -12.99
C GLY A 113 -0.14 6.13 -11.52
N LEU A 114 -0.38 5.03 -10.82
CA LEU A 114 -0.44 5.04 -9.36
C LEU A 114 0.98 5.13 -8.79
N LYS A 115 1.11 5.80 -7.64
CA LYS A 115 2.28 5.69 -6.77
C LYS A 115 2.12 4.46 -5.88
N VAL A 116 3.24 3.87 -5.45
CA VAL A 116 3.25 2.61 -4.72
C VAL A 116 4.00 2.73 -3.40
N ILE A 117 3.39 2.27 -2.31
CA ILE A 117 4.10 1.91 -1.08
C ILE A 117 4.40 0.42 -1.19
N ALA A 118 5.66 0.06 -1.46
CA ALA A 118 6.11 -1.32 -1.57
C ALA A 118 6.69 -1.79 -0.24
N CYS A 119 6.00 -2.71 0.42
CA CYS A 119 6.42 -3.21 1.72
C CYS A 119 7.38 -4.40 1.59
N VAL A 120 8.43 -4.36 2.42
CA VAL A 120 9.45 -5.41 2.56
C VAL A 120 9.76 -5.62 4.03
N GLY A 121 10.16 -6.84 4.39
CA GLY A 121 10.45 -7.18 5.78
C GLY A 121 10.50 -8.68 5.99
N GLU A 122 11.20 -9.05 7.06
CA GLU A 122 11.39 -10.41 7.51
C GLU A 122 10.42 -10.79 8.64
N SER A 123 10.10 -12.08 8.72
CA SER A 123 9.40 -12.69 9.85
C SER A 123 10.26 -12.73 11.11
N LEU A 124 9.63 -12.95 12.27
CA LEU A 124 10.36 -13.14 13.54
C LEU A 124 11.39 -14.27 13.43
N ALA A 125 10.99 -15.41 12.86
CA ALA A 125 11.87 -16.57 12.72
C ALA A 125 13.07 -16.28 11.78
N GLU A 126 12.85 -15.55 10.68
CA GLU A 126 13.93 -15.14 9.78
C GLU A 126 14.89 -14.18 10.47
N ARG A 127 14.39 -13.24 11.29
CA ARG A 127 15.22 -12.36 12.09
C ARG A 127 16.06 -13.11 13.12
N GLU A 128 15.43 -14.00 13.90
CA GLU A 128 16.11 -14.83 14.89
C GLU A 128 17.17 -15.75 14.26
N ALA A 129 16.98 -16.13 12.99
CA ALA A 129 17.95 -16.86 12.20
C ALA A 129 19.03 -15.96 11.53
N GLY A 130 19.02 -14.65 11.76
CA GLY A 130 19.99 -13.71 11.19
C GLY A 130 19.82 -13.45 9.69
N LYS A 131 18.62 -13.66 9.13
CA LYS A 131 18.32 -13.57 7.69
C LYS A 131 17.67 -12.28 7.24
N THR A 132 17.62 -11.24 8.08
CA THR A 132 16.96 -9.97 7.75
C THR A 132 17.42 -9.40 6.41
N GLU A 133 18.74 -9.26 6.21
CA GLU A 133 19.28 -8.72 4.97
C GLU A 133 19.01 -9.62 3.76
N GLU A 134 19.14 -10.94 3.91
CA GLU A 134 18.84 -11.91 2.86
C GLU A 134 17.40 -11.77 2.36
N VAL A 135 16.45 -11.69 3.30
CA VAL A 135 15.02 -11.58 3.00
C VAL A 135 14.67 -10.25 2.34
N VAL A 136 15.12 -9.13 2.93
CA VAL A 136 14.85 -7.80 2.37
C VAL A 136 15.51 -7.67 0.99
N PHE A 137 16.73 -8.16 0.81
CA PHE A 137 17.41 -8.14 -0.48
C PHE A 137 16.66 -8.97 -1.53
N ARG A 138 16.20 -10.19 -1.19
CA ARG A 138 15.41 -11.03 -2.09
C ARG A 138 14.14 -10.32 -2.55
N GLN A 139 13.40 -9.72 -1.60
CA GLN A 139 12.15 -9.02 -1.88
C GLN A 139 12.37 -7.78 -2.76
N VAL A 140 13.35 -6.94 -2.44
CA VAL A 140 13.69 -5.76 -3.26
C VAL A 140 14.22 -6.20 -4.63
N LYS A 141 15.02 -7.27 -4.70
CA LYS A 141 15.56 -7.79 -5.95
C LYS A 141 14.44 -8.20 -6.91
N ALA A 142 13.39 -8.85 -6.41
CA ALA A 142 12.22 -9.18 -7.24
C ALA A 142 11.59 -7.93 -7.86
N LEU A 143 11.45 -6.83 -7.09
CA LEU A 143 10.97 -5.55 -7.62
C LEU A 143 11.89 -5.00 -8.72
N THR A 144 13.22 -5.06 -8.57
CA THR A 144 14.15 -4.56 -9.60
C THR A 144 14.07 -5.30 -10.94
N ASN A 145 13.54 -6.53 -10.95
CA ASN A 145 13.39 -7.29 -12.18
C ASN A 145 12.29 -6.69 -13.06
N THR A 146 11.21 -6.19 -12.48
CA THR A 146 10.05 -5.63 -13.19
C THR A 146 10.07 -4.10 -13.24
N VAL A 147 10.46 -3.43 -12.16
CA VAL A 147 10.49 -1.97 -12.02
C VAL A 147 11.76 -1.38 -12.62
N LYS A 148 11.61 -0.38 -13.50
CA LYS A 148 12.74 0.38 -14.07
C LYS A 148 12.85 1.80 -13.52
N GLU A 149 11.74 2.40 -13.11
CA GLU A 149 11.68 3.76 -12.59
C GLU A 149 11.13 3.75 -11.16
N TRP A 150 11.83 4.44 -10.26
CA TRP A 150 11.58 4.37 -8.82
C TRP A 150 11.01 5.68 -8.23
N THR A 151 10.85 6.72 -9.05
CA THR A 151 10.34 8.04 -8.65
C THR A 151 8.93 8.04 -8.04
N HIS A 152 8.15 6.97 -8.25
CA HIS A 152 6.79 6.81 -7.73
C HIS A 152 6.67 5.63 -6.75
N ILE A 153 7.79 5.18 -6.18
CA ILE A 153 7.84 4.13 -5.17
C ILE A 153 8.36 4.69 -3.85
N VAL A 154 7.68 4.35 -2.76
CA VAL A 154 8.20 4.41 -1.40
C VAL A 154 8.42 2.99 -0.92
N ILE A 155 9.63 2.67 -0.45
CA ILE A 155 9.89 1.41 0.25
C ILE A 155 9.49 1.56 1.71
N ALA A 156 8.58 0.71 2.18
CA ALA A 156 8.24 0.59 3.58
C ALA A 156 8.92 -0.66 4.15
N TYR A 157 9.92 -0.47 5.01
CA TYR A 157 10.47 -1.57 5.79
C TYR A 157 9.56 -1.84 7.00
N GLU A 158 8.90 -2.99 6.98
CA GLU A 158 7.95 -3.43 8.01
C GLU A 158 8.47 -4.73 8.65
N PRO A 159 9.19 -4.65 9.77
CA PRO A 159 9.53 -5.85 10.54
C PRO A 159 8.24 -6.54 10.96
N VAL A 160 7.95 -7.74 10.42
CA VAL A 160 6.66 -8.44 10.61
C VAL A 160 6.43 -8.82 12.08
N TRP A 161 7.49 -8.81 12.87
CA TRP A 161 7.52 -9.16 14.28
C TRP A 161 7.23 -7.99 15.24
N ALA A 162 7.15 -6.76 14.75
CA ALA A 162 6.96 -5.56 15.55
C ALA A 162 5.50 -5.10 15.60
#